data_AF-A0A3D9AHZ8-F1
#
_entry.id   AF-A0A3D9AHZ8-F1
#
_cell.length_a   1.000
_cell.length_b   1.000
_cell.length_c   1.000
_cell.angle_alpha   90.00
_cell.angle_beta   90.00
_cell.angle_gamma   90.00
#
_symmetry.space_group_name_H-M   'P 1'
#
loop_
_entity.id
_entity.type
_entity.pdbx_description
1 polymer ?
#
loop_
_entity_poly.entity_id
_entity_poly.type
_entity_poly.pdbx_seq_one_letter_code
_entity_poly.pdbx_strand_id
1 'polypeptide(L)'
;MAYFEGTKEEFYKFLGPRTSDIVTEISRPKRKHQKSCKDEDIDDNGKKKVCGKWKSLDAAHLKDRTRKILITEILEDFAEKNIKQSTYKITLDKFEEEFRNKHKDFFNVIQFRCRKHHRAYDNKYKVEDLQDEIVIPTVETYTPDFEIDSNTKSEFIKKFIVPKISYLKNDNCRIARVSKDNWNFNPTVKELKKDFYLLCYNQVDFSVAILKIEKNTLQIKAKTTDKKKISLNIPYSESDFFEKKTDKNLEFLESFELKS
;
A
#
# COMPACT_ATOMS: atom_id res chain seq x y z
N MET A 1 -23.16 1.70 28.35
CA MET A 1 -21.72 1.69 28.01
C MET A 1 -21.16 0.34 28.41
N ALA A 2 -20.40 -0.32 27.53
CA ALA A 2 -19.72 -1.56 27.87
C ALA A 2 -18.39 -1.23 28.57
N TYR A 3 -18.05 -2.00 29.59
CA TYR A 3 -16.78 -1.89 30.31
C TYR A 3 -16.02 -3.22 30.26
N PHE A 4 -14.70 -3.12 30.29
CA PHE A 4 -13.81 -4.23 30.57
C PHE A 4 -13.43 -4.19 32.05
N GLU A 5 -13.52 -5.32 32.72
CA GLU A 5 -13.02 -5.54 34.07
C GLU A 5 -12.32 -6.89 34.10
N GLY A 6 -11.01 -6.88 34.31
CA GLY A 6 -10.21 -8.10 34.26
C GLY A 6 -8.72 -7.85 34.21
N THR A 7 -7.98 -8.91 33.92
CA THR A 7 -6.52 -8.92 33.80
C THR A 7 -6.05 -8.46 32.42
N LYS A 8 -4.77 -8.14 32.29
CA LYS A 8 -4.16 -7.76 31.00
C LYS A 8 -4.21 -8.92 30.00
N GLU A 9 -4.03 -10.16 30.47
CA GLU A 9 -4.10 -11.38 29.66
C GLU A 9 -5.51 -11.58 29.09
N GLU A 10 -6.56 -11.35 29.89
CA GLU A 10 -7.95 -11.38 29.43
C GLU A 10 -8.24 -10.27 28.42
N PHE A 11 -7.69 -9.07 28.63
CA PHE A 11 -7.81 -7.98 27.66
C PHE A 11 -7.23 -8.40 26.31
N TYR A 12 -6.00 -8.93 26.28
CA TYR A 12 -5.38 -9.39 25.04
C TYR A 12 -6.19 -10.49 24.36
N LYS A 13 -6.72 -11.44 25.13
CA LYS A 13 -7.49 -12.56 24.61
C LYS A 13 -8.82 -12.13 23.98
N PHE A 14 -9.55 -11.22 24.61
CA PHE A 14 -10.93 -10.89 24.20
C PHE A 14 -11.06 -9.57 23.43
N LEU A 15 -10.20 -8.60 23.70
CA LEU A 15 -10.24 -7.25 23.12
C LEU A 15 -9.03 -6.92 22.24
N GLY A 16 -7.93 -7.67 22.40
CA GLY A 16 -6.73 -7.55 21.56
C GLY A 16 -7.03 -7.55 20.05
N PRO A 17 -7.84 -8.50 19.52
CA PRO A 17 -8.18 -8.53 18.09
C PRO A 17 -8.83 -7.23 17.59
N ARG A 18 -9.71 -6.61 18.37
CA ARG A 18 -10.39 -5.36 18.01
C ARG A 18 -9.43 -4.18 17.84
N THR A 19 -8.28 -4.21 18.52
CA THR A 19 -7.26 -3.16 18.33
C THR A 19 -6.60 -3.22 16.94
N SER A 20 -6.58 -4.40 16.30
CA SER A 20 -6.13 -4.58 14.91
C SER A 20 -7.04 -3.83 13.93
N ASP A 21 -8.35 -3.87 14.16
CA ASP A 21 -9.34 -3.16 13.35
C ASP A 21 -9.15 -1.64 13.47
N ILE A 22 -8.94 -1.14 14.69
CA ILE A 22 -8.68 0.28 14.94
C ILE A 22 -7.40 0.73 14.20
N VAL A 23 -6.31 -0.04 14.30
CA VAL A 23 -5.06 0.25 13.57
C VAL A 23 -5.29 0.25 12.06
N THR A 24 -6.06 -0.70 11.56
CA THR A 24 -6.42 -0.78 10.14
C THR A 24 -7.18 0.47 9.70
N GLU A 25 -8.17 0.88 10.48
CA GLU A 25 -8.97 2.10 10.24
C GLU A 25 -8.09 3.36 10.23
N ILE A 26 -7.22 3.54 11.23
CA ILE A 26 -6.31 4.70 11.34
C ILE A 26 -5.29 4.69 10.19
N SER A 27 -4.79 3.52 9.80
CA SER A 27 -3.75 3.39 8.79
C SER A 27 -4.26 3.69 7.37
N ARG A 28 -5.50 3.33 7.04
CA ARG A 28 -6.11 3.52 5.71
C ARG A 28 -5.92 4.94 5.15
N PRO A 29 -6.35 6.02 5.83
CA PRO A 29 -6.17 7.37 5.32
C PRO A 29 -4.70 7.82 5.30
N LYS A 30 -3.81 7.16 6.07
CA LYS A 30 -2.38 7.50 6.15
C LYS A 30 -1.55 6.85 5.05
N ARG A 31 -2.00 5.72 4.48
CA ARG A 31 -1.33 5.04 3.34
C ARG A 31 -1.11 5.95 2.13
N LYS A 32 -1.96 6.97 1.94
CA LYS A 32 -1.78 7.96 0.87
C LYS A 32 -0.49 8.79 1.00
N HIS A 33 0.04 8.94 2.21
CA HIS A 33 1.24 9.74 2.51
C HIS A 33 2.55 8.95 2.39
N GLN A 34 2.49 7.62 2.41
CA GLN A 34 3.65 6.76 2.16
C GLN A 34 3.24 5.62 1.23
N LYS A 35 3.36 5.88 -0.07
CA LYS A 35 2.98 4.93 -1.13
C LYS A 35 4.04 3.86 -1.40
N SER A 36 5.27 4.02 -0.90
CA SER A 36 6.33 3.02 -1.04
C SER A 36 7.03 2.66 0.27
N CYS A 37 7.56 1.44 0.32
CA CYS A 37 8.48 1.02 1.35
C CYS A 37 9.74 1.89 1.28
N LYS A 38 10.06 2.56 2.38
CA LYS A 38 11.20 3.47 2.52
C LYS A 38 12.44 2.80 3.11
N ASP A 39 12.36 1.51 3.43
CA ASP A 39 13.48 0.75 3.97
C ASP A 39 14.59 0.58 2.92
N GLU A 40 15.82 0.39 3.40
CA GLU A 40 16.98 0.10 2.57
C GLU A 40 16.94 -1.34 2.04
N ASP A 41 17.31 -1.51 0.78
CA ASP A 41 17.59 -2.78 0.13
C ASP A 41 18.99 -2.73 -0.50
N ILE A 42 19.45 -3.86 -1.02
CA ILE A 42 20.74 -3.98 -1.73
C ILE A 42 20.46 -4.23 -3.22
N ASP A 43 21.18 -3.55 -4.11
CA ASP A 43 21.13 -3.80 -5.55
C ASP A 43 22.05 -4.95 -5.98
N ASP A 44 21.98 -5.32 -7.27
CA ASP A 44 22.74 -6.46 -7.82
C ASP A 44 24.27 -6.25 -7.74
N ASN A 45 24.72 -5.03 -7.46
CA ASN A 45 26.14 -4.67 -7.30
C ASN A 45 26.53 -4.46 -5.82
N GLY A 46 25.68 -4.85 -4.87
CA GLY A 46 25.95 -4.71 -3.44
C GLY A 46 25.77 -3.29 -2.89
N LYS A 47 25.23 -2.35 -3.66
CA LYS A 47 25.00 -0.98 -3.21
C LYS A 47 23.64 -0.83 -2.55
N LYS A 48 23.59 0.01 -1.52
CA LYS A 48 22.35 0.38 -0.84
C LYS A 48 21.44 1.17 -1.79
N LYS A 49 20.18 0.79 -1.83
CA LYS A 49 19.09 1.51 -2.51
C LYS A 49 17.86 1.56 -1.62
N VAL A 50 16.93 2.47 -1.90
CA VAL A 50 15.61 2.42 -1.26
C VAL A 50 14.81 1.29 -1.89
N CYS A 51 14.12 0.49 -1.07
CA CYS A 51 13.29 -0.63 -1.52
C CYS A 51 12.30 -0.20 -2.60
N GLY A 52 11.57 0.89 -2.36
CA GLY A 52 10.68 1.48 -3.34
C GLY A 52 9.43 0.65 -3.67
N LYS A 53 9.24 -0.54 -3.07
CA LYS A 53 8.04 -1.36 -3.31
C LYS A 53 6.77 -0.56 -2.99
N TRP A 54 5.91 -0.41 -3.99
CA TRP A 54 4.87 0.62 -4.01
C TRP A 54 3.47 0.09 -3.60
N LYS A 55 3.32 -1.23 -3.35
CA LYS A 55 2.06 -1.91 -2.98
C LYS A 55 2.27 -3.09 -2.04
N SER A 56 1.18 -3.53 -1.39
CA SER A 56 1.19 -4.58 -0.35
C SER A 56 2.07 -4.18 0.83
N LEU A 57 1.95 -2.91 1.25
CA LEU A 57 2.60 -2.42 2.45
C LEU A 57 1.75 -2.74 3.67
N ASP A 58 2.38 -3.35 4.65
CA ASP A 58 1.81 -3.62 5.95
C ASP A 58 2.08 -2.42 6.86
N ALA A 59 1.13 -2.12 7.75
CA ALA A 59 1.31 -1.18 8.84
C ALA A 59 2.09 -1.90 9.94
N ALA A 60 3.39 -1.69 10.01
CA ALA A 60 4.25 -2.30 11.00
C ALA A 60 4.43 -1.34 12.18
N HIS A 61 4.10 -1.77 13.40
CA HIS A 61 4.44 -1.00 14.60
C HIS A 61 5.95 -0.94 14.80
N LEU A 62 6.44 0.18 15.34
CA LEU A 62 7.82 0.30 15.76
C LEU A 62 8.05 -0.51 17.05
N LYS A 63 9.25 -1.06 17.22
CA LYS A 63 9.65 -1.97 18.31
C LYS A 63 9.34 -1.45 19.72
N ASP A 64 9.38 -0.14 19.91
CA ASP A 64 9.18 0.58 21.17
C ASP A 64 7.75 1.10 21.32
N ARG A 65 6.92 0.90 20.31
CA ARG A 65 5.53 1.34 20.23
C ARG A 65 4.61 0.22 19.73
N THR A 66 4.93 -1.03 20.08
CA THR A 66 4.11 -2.19 19.70
C THR A 66 2.70 -2.09 20.29
N ARG A 67 1.74 -2.76 19.67
CA ARG A 67 0.36 -2.80 20.14
C ARG A 67 0.25 -3.21 21.61
N LYS A 68 1.02 -4.22 22.04
CA LYS A 68 1.09 -4.66 23.44
C LYS A 68 1.62 -3.58 24.39
N ILE A 69 2.67 -2.85 23.98
CA ILE A 69 3.21 -1.73 24.78
C ILE A 69 2.12 -0.66 24.95
N LEU A 70 1.46 -0.26 23.86
CA LEU A 70 0.42 0.77 23.89
C LEU A 70 -0.79 0.35 24.74
N ILE A 71 -1.24 -0.90 24.61
CA ILE A 71 -2.33 -1.45 25.44
C ILE A 71 -1.92 -1.43 26.92
N THR A 72 -0.69 -1.86 27.23
CA THR A 72 -0.19 -1.89 28.62
C THR A 72 -0.14 -0.49 29.22
N GLU A 73 0.43 0.49 28.50
CA GLU A 73 0.47 1.89 28.92
C GLU A 73 -0.93 2.43 29.22
N ILE A 74 -1.92 2.13 28.38
CA ILE A 74 -3.31 2.60 28.58
C ILE A 74 -3.93 1.91 29.79
N LEU A 75 -3.79 0.59 29.93
CA LEU A 75 -4.40 -0.14 31.03
C LEU A 75 -3.81 0.26 32.38
N GLU A 76 -2.50 0.52 32.47
CA GLU A 76 -1.83 0.91 33.70
C GLU A 76 -2.42 2.19 34.34
N ASP A 77 -2.93 3.12 33.52
CA ASP A 77 -3.62 4.33 34.00
C ASP A 77 -4.97 4.01 34.72
N PHE A 78 -5.52 2.82 34.52
CA PHE A 78 -6.79 2.34 35.08
C PHE A 78 -6.62 1.10 35.97
N ALA A 79 -5.40 0.86 36.46
CA ALA A 79 -5.12 -0.23 37.37
C ALA A 79 -5.76 0.01 38.74
N GLU A 80 -6.56 -0.94 39.20
CA GLU A 80 -7.02 -0.96 40.58
C GLU A 80 -5.91 -1.55 41.46
N LYS A 81 -5.44 -0.78 42.45
CA LYS A 81 -4.39 -1.22 43.37
C LYS A 81 -4.96 -2.23 44.37
N ASN A 82 -5.05 -3.49 43.98
CA ASN A 82 -5.31 -4.60 44.90
C ASN A 82 -4.20 -5.67 44.85
N ILE A 83 -3.86 -6.19 46.03
CA ILE A 83 -2.52 -6.65 46.44
C ILE A 83 -2.08 -8.01 45.87
N LYS A 84 -2.82 -8.61 44.91
CA LYS A 84 -2.48 -9.96 44.40
C LYS A 84 -2.48 -10.13 42.88
N GLN A 85 -3.17 -9.27 42.14
CA GLN A 85 -3.21 -9.29 40.68
C GLN A 85 -3.76 -7.95 40.20
N SER A 86 -3.12 -7.31 39.21
CA SER A 86 -3.62 -6.06 38.64
C SER A 86 -4.91 -6.33 37.88
N THR A 87 -6.03 -5.88 38.44
CA THR A 87 -7.31 -5.78 37.74
C THR A 87 -7.42 -4.39 37.14
N TYR A 88 -7.89 -4.32 35.90
CA TYR A 88 -8.05 -3.08 35.16
C TYR A 88 -9.52 -2.86 34.88
N LYS A 89 -10.01 -1.63 35.11
CA LYS A 89 -11.40 -1.27 34.87
C LYS A 89 -11.49 -0.04 33.99
N ILE A 90 -11.93 -0.24 32.73
CA ILE A 90 -12.01 0.83 31.73
C ILE A 90 -13.26 0.65 30.86
N THR A 91 -13.88 1.76 30.47
CA THR A 91 -14.95 1.71 29.47
C THR A 91 -14.36 1.48 28.08
N LEU A 92 -15.03 0.70 27.24
CA LEU A 92 -14.49 0.40 25.90
C LEU A 92 -14.31 1.66 25.05
N ASP A 93 -15.21 2.63 25.17
CA ASP A 93 -15.12 3.91 24.48
C ASP A 93 -13.88 4.71 24.92
N LYS A 94 -13.57 4.70 26.22
CA LYS A 94 -12.40 5.39 26.76
C LYS A 94 -11.10 4.72 26.33
N PHE A 95 -11.07 3.38 26.33
CA PHE A 95 -9.93 2.64 25.81
C PHE A 95 -9.67 3.00 24.33
N GLU A 96 -10.72 2.98 23.50
CA GLU A 96 -10.61 3.27 22.07
C GLU A 96 -10.12 4.71 21.83
N GLU A 97 -10.61 5.68 22.60
CA GLU A 97 -10.14 7.06 22.57
C GLU A 97 -8.63 7.16 22.87
N GLU A 98 -8.17 6.59 23.99
CA GLU A 98 -6.77 6.64 24.38
C GLU A 98 -5.87 5.89 23.39
N PHE A 99 -6.34 4.76 22.86
CA PHE A 99 -5.63 4.00 21.85
C PHE A 99 -5.47 4.79 20.55
N ARG A 100 -6.52 5.51 20.10
CA ARG A 100 -6.44 6.42 18.95
C ARG A 100 -5.50 7.61 19.24
N ASN A 101 -5.53 8.16 20.45
CA ASN A 101 -4.63 9.25 20.87
C ASN A 101 -3.15 8.84 20.83
N LYS A 102 -2.82 7.63 21.30
CA LYS A 102 -1.46 7.07 21.22
C LYS A 102 -0.97 6.91 19.77
N HIS A 103 -1.87 6.84 18.79
CA HIS A 103 -1.57 6.77 17.34
C HIS A 103 -1.72 8.12 16.61
N LYS A 104 -1.96 9.22 17.32
CA LYS A 104 -2.15 10.56 16.71
C LYS A 104 -0.91 10.98 15.92
N ASP A 105 0.28 10.72 16.47
CA ASP A 105 1.56 10.86 15.78
C ASP A 105 1.93 9.58 15.03
N PHE A 106 1.13 9.28 14.00
CA PHE A 106 1.08 7.97 13.34
C PHE A 106 2.45 7.43 12.92
N PHE A 107 3.29 8.25 12.29
CA PHE A 107 4.58 7.80 11.74
C PHE A 107 5.66 7.56 12.79
N ASN A 108 5.44 8.03 14.03
CA ASN A 108 6.28 7.72 15.17
C ASN A 108 5.84 6.43 15.90
N VAL A 109 4.79 5.77 15.41
CA VAL A 109 4.24 4.54 16.00
C VAL A 109 4.18 3.42 14.98
N ILE A 110 3.83 3.75 13.73
CA ILE A 110 3.65 2.81 12.63
C ILE A 110 4.44 3.29 11.42
N GLN A 111 5.09 2.35 10.75
CA GLN A 111 5.71 2.58 9.44
C GLN A 111 5.13 1.63 8.41
N PHE A 112 4.87 2.11 7.20
CA PHE A 112 4.45 1.24 6.12
C PHE A 112 5.65 0.49 5.54
N ARG A 113 5.64 -0.83 5.60
CA ARG A 113 6.75 -1.69 5.15
C ARG A 113 6.24 -2.72 4.17
N CYS A 114 7.03 -3.11 3.17
CA CYS A 114 6.67 -4.27 2.38
C CYS A 114 6.87 -5.54 3.22
N ARG A 115 6.16 -6.63 2.89
CA ARG A 115 6.24 -7.90 3.63
C ARG A 115 7.67 -8.39 3.92
N LYS A 116 8.60 -8.24 2.98
CA LYS A 116 10.03 -8.58 3.17
C LYS A 116 10.64 -7.79 4.32
N HIS A 117 10.53 -6.46 4.27
CA HIS A 117 11.11 -5.60 5.30
C HIS A 117 10.35 -5.62 6.61
N HIS A 118 9.04 -5.84 6.58
CA HIS A 118 8.23 -6.05 7.77
C HIS A 118 8.73 -7.28 8.55
N ARG A 119 8.82 -8.45 7.91
CA ARG A 119 9.35 -9.67 8.53
C ARG A 119 10.78 -9.51 9.04
N ALA A 120 11.65 -8.85 8.26
CA ALA A 120 13.02 -8.60 8.67
C ALA A 120 13.09 -7.71 9.93
N TYR A 121 12.19 -6.72 10.01
CA TYR A 121 12.05 -5.87 11.18
C TYR A 121 11.57 -6.65 12.41
N ASP A 122 10.49 -7.40 12.27
CA ASP A 122 9.90 -8.18 13.38
C ASP A 122 10.90 -9.22 13.91
N ASN A 123 11.58 -9.94 13.02
CA ASN A 123 12.61 -10.90 13.38
C ASN A 123 13.79 -10.25 14.11
N LYS A 124 14.25 -9.09 13.63
CA LYS A 124 15.37 -8.37 14.22
C LYS A 124 15.05 -7.90 15.65
N TYR A 125 13.81 -7.48 15.89
CA TYR A 125 13.40 -6.91 17.16
C TYR A 125 12.58 -7.84 18.03
N LYS A 126 12.38 -9.10 17.60
CA LYS A 126 11.53 -10.09 18.28
C LYS A 126 10.17 -9.53 18.64
N VAL A 127 9.54 -8.86 17.68
CA VAL A 127 8.19 -8.32 17.86
C VAL A 127 7.24 -9.51 17.89
N GLU A 128 6.93 -10.02 19.08
CA GLU A 128 5.94 -11.06 19.28
C GLU A 128 4.54 -10.44 19.34
N ASP A 129 3.91 -10.25 18.18
CA ASP A 129 2.46 -10.18 18.13
C ASP A 129 1.92 -11.62 18.08
N LEU A 130 0.92 -11.93 18.91
CA LEU A 130 0.18 -13.20 18.78
C LEU A 130 -0.32 -13.25 17.34
N GLN A 131 -0.06 -14.35 16.64
CA GLN A 131 -0.44 -14.51 15.24
C GLN A 131 -1.92 -14.17 15.06
N ASP A 132 -2.21 -12.97 14.57
CA ASP A 132 -3.52 -12.62 14.06
C ASP A 132 -3.66 -13.45 12.77
N GLU A 133 -4.23 -14.65 12.86
CA GLU A 133 -4.85 -15.33 11.71
C GLU A 133 -6.11 -14.56 11.30
N ILE A 134 -5.94 -13.29 10.94
CA ILE A 134 -6.94 -12.53 10.21
C ILE A 134 -6.46 -12.55 8.77
N VAL A 135 -7.00 -13.49 8.00
CA VAL A 135 -6.92 -13.46 6.54
C VAL A 135 -7.69 -12.21 6.09
N ILE A 136 -6.96 -11.10 5.94
CA ILE A 136 -7.46 -9.92 5.23
C ILE A 136 -7.83 -10.40 3.81
N PRO A 137 -9.01 -10.02 3.28
CA PRO A 137 -9.35 -10.33 1.90
C PRO A 137 -8.21 -9.82 1.02
N THR A 138 -7.55 -10.75 0.35
CA THR A 138 -6.42 -10.48 -0.52
C THR A 138 -6.81 -9.37 -1.49
N VAL A 139 -5.94 -8.35 -1.59
CA VAL A 139 -5.75 -7.54 -2.80
C VAL A 139 -6.11 -8.41 -3.99
N GLU A 140 -7.08 -8.01 -4.83
CA GLU A 140 -7.52 -8.81 -5.98
C GLU A 140 -6.28 -9.36 -6.69
N THR A 141 -6.02 -10.65 -6.56
CA THR A 141 -4.87 -11.28 -7.20
C THR A 141 -5.42 -11.98 -8.42
N TYR A 142 -4.88 -11.61 -9.59
CA TYR A 142 -5.24 -12.27 -10.82
C TYR A 142 -4.18 -13.32 -11.12
N THR A 143 -4.55 -14.60 -11.12
CA THR A 143 -3.68 -15.70 -11.48
C THR A 143 -3.68 -15.87 -13.01
N PRO A 144 -2.55 -15.68 -13.71
CA PRO A 144 -2.43 -16.00 -15.12
C PRO A 144 -2.50 -17.51 -15.39
N ASP A 145 -3.00 -17.86 -16.56
CA ASP A 145 -3.00 -19.22 -17.11
C ASP A 145 -1.66 -19.59 -17.78
N PHE A 146 -0.62 -18.78 -17.54
CA PHE A 146 0.74 -18.95 -18.03
C PHE A 146 1.73 -18.62 -16.92
N GLU A 147 2.92 -19.23 -17.00
CA GLU A 147 4.03 -18.88 -16.10
C GLU A 147 4.49 -17.44 -16.39
N ILE A 148 4.51 -16.62 -15.33
CA ILE A 148 4.97 -15.25 -15.39
C ILE A 148 6.37 -15.13 -14.82
N ASP A 149 7.24 -14.49 -15.59
CA ASP A 149 8.61 -14.16 -15.21
C ASP A 149 8.95 -12.70 -15.58
N SER A 150 10.15 -12.27 -15.20
CA SER A 150 10.64 -10.91 -15.48
C SER A 150 10.78 -10.60 -16.99
N ASN A 151 10.80 -11.62 -17.84
CA ASN A 151 10.95 -11.52 -19.30
C ASN A 151 9.61 -11.50 -20.05
N THR A 152 8.52 -11.93 -19.39
CA THR A 152 7.18 -12.17 -19.96
C THR A 152 6.61 -10.96 -20.67
N LYS A 153 6.50 -11.00 -22.01
CA LYS A 153 6.15 -9.84 -22.87
C LYS A 153 4.91 -9.11 -22.35
N SER A 154 4.99 -7.78 -22.28
CA SER A 154 3.89 -6.94 -21.78
C SER A 154 2.59 -7.16 -22.55
N GLU A 155 2.67 -7.54 -23.83
CA GLU A 155 1.49 -7.88 -24.63
C GLU A 155 0.71 -9.08 -24.08
N PHE A 156 1.38 -10.11 -23.54
CA PHE A 156 0.71 -11.24 -22.89
C PHE A 156 0.02 -10.79 -21.61
N ILE A 157 0.71 -9.99 -20.80
CA ILE A 157 0.14 -9.39 -19.59
C ILE A 157 -1.10 -8.56 -19.91
N LYS A 158 -1.04 -7.72 -20.96
CA LYS A 158 -2.19 -6.92 -21.41
C LYS A 158 -3.35 -7.82 -21.87
N LYS A 159 -3.08 -8.85 -22.69
CA LYS A 159 -4.11 -9.78 -23.18
C LYS A 159 -4.82 -10.52 -22.05
N PHE A 160 -4.11 -10.79 -20.96
CA PHE A 160 -4.68 -11.41 -19.77
C PHE A 160 -5.54 -10.46 -18.94
N ILE A 161 -5.08 -9.22 -18.75
CA ILE A 161 -5.74 -8.24 -17.87
C ILE A 161 -7.01 -7.66 -18.50
N VAL A 162 -6.93 -7.28 -19.79
CA VAL A 162 -8.01 -6.54 -20.47
C VAL A 162 -9.37 -7.26 -20.37
N PRO A 163 -9.48 -8.59 -20.53
CA PRO A 163 -10.76 -9.29 -20.39
C PRO A 163 -11.30 -9.34 -18.96
N LYS A 164 -10.45 -9.18 -17.93
CA LYS A 164 -10.84 -9.34 -16.52
C LYS A 164 -11.40 -8.06 -15.90
N ILE A 165 -11.18 -6.91 -16.54
CA ILE A 165 -11.54 -5.61 -15.99
C ILE A 165 -12.48 -4.92 -16.97
N SER A 166 -13.73 -4.72 -16.55
CA SER A 166 -14.87 -4.37 -17.41
C SER A 166 -14.70 -3.09 -18.23
N TYR A 167 -13.98 -2.10 -17.70
CA TYR A 167 -13.76 -0.81 -18.38
C TYR A 167 -12.54 -0.81 -19.31
N LEU A 168 -11.73 -1.86 -19.31
CA LEU A 168 -10.60 -2.00 -20.22
C LEU A 168 -11.01 -2.60 -21.55
N LYS A 169 -10.45 -2.06 -22.63
CA LYS A 169 -10.58 -2.53 -24.00
C LYS A 169 -9.22 -2.45 -24.68
N ASN A 170 -8.98 -3.30 -25.66
CA ASN A 170 -7.69 -3.31 -26.37
C ASN A 170 -7.33 -1.96 -26.98
N ASP A 171 -8.32 -1.18 -27.39
CA ASP A 171 -8.20 0.12 -28.06
C ASP A 171 -8.27 1.34 -27.13
N ASN A 172 -8.48 1.15 -25.82
CA ASN A 172 -8.53 2.24 -24.84
C ASN A 172 -7.42 2.15 -23.79
N CYS A 173 -6.49 1.21 -23.92
CA CYS A 173 -5.40 1.08 -22.96
C CYS A 173 -4.05 0.73 -23.58
N ARG A 174 -2.97 1.07 -22.87
CA ARG A 174 -1.61 0.66 -23.18
C ARG A 174 -0.92 0.12 -21.95
N ILE A 175 0.03 -0.77 -22.17
CA ILE A 175 0.87 -1.32 -21.12
C ILE A 175 2.32 -0.87 -21.28
N ALA A 176 2.98 -0.58 -20.17
CA ALA A 176 4.41 -0.33 -20.12
C ALA A 176 5.02 -1.07 -18.93
N ARG A 177 6.26 -1.52 -19.10
CA ARG A 177 7.12 -2.02 -18.01
C ARG A 177 7.87 -0.88 -17.36
N VAL A 178 8.31 -1.09 -16.13
CA VAL A 178 9.25 -0.18 -15.48
C VAL A 178 10.59 -0.23 -16.24
N SER A 179 11.07 0.94 -16.67
CA SER A 179 12.39 1.13 -17.27
C SER A 179 13.08 2.31 -16.59
N LYS A 180 14.26 2.07 -15.99
CA LYS A 180 15.04 3.08 -15.25
C LYS A 180 14.13 3.90 -14.31
N ASP A 181 13.37 3.19 -13.47
CA ASP A 181 12.41 3.75 -12.51
C ASP A 181 11.24 4.56 -13.10
N ASN A 182 10.90 4.38 -14.39
CA ASN A 182 9.77 5.07 -15.01
C ASN A 182 8.94 4.14 -15.90
N TRP A 183 7.64 4.39 -15.99
CA TRP A 183 6.81 3.87 -17.07
C TRP A 183 6.73 4.89 -18.20
N ASN A 184 7.02 4.45 -19.41
CA ASN A 184 7.00 5.31 -20.59
C ASN A 184 5.83 4.93 -21.50
N PHE A 185 4.92 5.87 -21.70
CA PHE A 185 3.80 5.70 -22.62
C PHE A 185 3.86 6.74 -23.73
N ASN A 186 3.35 6.37 -24.90
CA ASN A 186 3.28 7.27 -26.05
C ASN A 186 1.87 7.27 -26.68
N PRO A 187 0.78 7.57 -25.95
CA PRO A 187 -0.57 7.62 -26.50
C PRO A 187 -0.69 8.68 -27.59
N THR A 188 -1.59 8.45 -28.53
CA THR A 188 -1.90 9.38 -29.61
C THR A 188 -3.00 10.35 -29.22
N VAL A 189 -3.04 11.51 -29.89
CA VAL A 189 -4.13 12.49 -29.68
C VAL A 189 -5.51 11.87 -29.95
N LYS A 190 -5.61 10.94 -30.90
CA LYS A 190 -6.84 10.21 -31.22
C LYS A 190 -7.29 9.32 -30.06
N GLU A 191 -6.35 8.63 -29.41
CA GLU A 191 -6.62 7.77 -28.25
C GLU A 191 -7.16 8.57 -27.06
N LEU A 192 -6.72 9.83 -26.88
CA LEU A 192 -7.10 10.70 -25.76
C LEU A 192 -8.42 11.49 -25.97
N LYS A 193 -9.11 11.27 -27.09
CA LYS A 193 -10.47 11.82 -27.32
C LYS A 193 -11.54 11.12 -26.46
N LYS A 194 -11.18 10.00 -25.84
CA LYS A 194 -11.97 9.20 -24.91
C LYS A 194 -11.14 8.94 -23.65
N ASP A 195 -11.78 8.38 -22.63
CA ASP A 195 -11.05 7.91 -21.44
C ASP A 195 -10.04 6.84 -21.87
N PHE A 196 -8.80 7.03 -21.40
CA PHE A 196 -7.67 6.22 -21.82
C PHE A 196 -6.90 5.71 -20.61
N TYR A 197 -6.50 4.45 -20.64
CA TYR A 197 -5.97 3.75 -19.48
C TYR A 197 -4.51 3.34 -19.68
N LEU A 198 -3.70 3.52 -18.65
CA LEU A 198 -2.30 3.14 -18.63
C LEU A 198 -2.13 1.97 -17.65
N LEU A 199 -1.67 0.84 -18.17
CA LEU A 199 -1.32 -0.35 -17.41
C LEU A 199 0.18 -0.27 -17.09
N CYS A 200 0.48 0.08 -15.85
CA CYS A 200 1.81 0.23 -15.31
C CYS A 200 2.26 -1.11 -14.69
N TYR A 201 2.99 -1.92 -15.47
CA TYR A 201 3.43 -3.26 -15.05
C TYR A 201 4.84 -3.21 -14.45
N ASN A 202 5.03 -3.83 -13.30
CA ASN A 202 6.33 -4.07 -12.68
C ASN A 202 6.73 -5.54 -12.82
N GLN A 203 7.76 -5.78 -13.62
CA GLN A 203 8.29 -7.12 -13.89
C GLN A 203 9.05 -7.76 -12.72
N VAL A 204 9.34 -7.01 -11.65
CA VAL A 204 10.08 -7.53 -10.48
C VAL A 204 9.15 -8.17 -9.47
N ASP A 205 8.00 -7.56 -9.20
CA ASP A 205 7.03 -8.04 -8.22
C ASP A 205 5.67 -8.40 -8.82
N PHE A 206 5.60 -8.44 -10.15
CA PHE A 206 4.44 -8.79 -10.95
C PHE A 206 3.19 -7.93 -10.64
N SER A 207 3.40 -6.73 -10.10
CA SER A 207 2.30 -5.81 -9.82
C SER A 207 1.89 -5.02 -11.06
N VAL A 208 0.61 -4.68 -11.12
CA VAL A 208 0.05 -3.81 -12.15
C VAL A 208 -0.74 -2.69 -11.49
N ALA A 209 -0.51 -1.46 -11.93
CA ALA A 209 -1.34 -0.31 -11.59
C ALA A 209 -2.10 0.17 -12.83
N ILE A 210 -3.35 0.59 -12.64
CA ILE A 210 -4.20 1.14 -13.69
C ILE A 210 -4.43 2.62 -13.43
N LEU A 211 -4.00 3.45 -14.38
CA LEU A 211 -4.19 4.89 -14.37
C LEU A 211 -5.17 5.28 -15.47
N LYS A 212 -5.99 6.29 -15.22
CA LYS A 212 -6.92 6.86 -16.18
C LYS A 212 -6.52 8.28 -16.53
N ILE A 213 -6.50 8.52 -17.83
CA ILE A 213 -6.49 9.83 -18.45
C ILE A 213 -7.94 10.10 -18.85
N GLU A 214 -8.58 11.03 -18.17
CA GLU A 214 -9.90 11.50 -18.57
C GLU A 214 -9.86 12.13 -19.96
N LYS A 215 -10.91 11.89 -20.76
CA LYS A 215 -11.03 12.43 -22.12
C LYS A 215 -10.71 13.93 -22.18
N ASN A 216 -9.92 14.33 -23.18
CA ASN A 216 -9.59 15.73 -23.46
C ASN A 216 -8.92 16.51 -22.29
N THR A 217 -8.42 15.83 -21.27
CA THR A 217 -7.77 16.53 -20.16
C THR A 217 -6.36 16.98 -20.50
N LEU A 218 -5.52 16.15 -21.13
CA LEU A 218 -4.16 16.56 -21.47
C LEU A 218 -4.15 17.59 -22.62
N GLN A 219 -3.81 18.84 -22.32
CA GLN A 219 -3.65 19.91 -23.31
C GLN A 219 -2.25 19.89 -23.91
N ILE A 220 -2.17 19.82 -25.24
CA ILE A 220 -0.90 19.71 -25.96
C ILE A 220 -0.41 21.12 -26.34
N LYS A 221 0.69 21.58 -25.73
CA LYS A 221 1.41 22.77 -26.21
C LYS A 221 2.36 22.37 -27.35
N ALA A 222 1.86 22.27 -28.58
CA ALA A 222 2.67 21.84 -29.72
C ALA A 222 3.51 22.98 -30.31
N LYS A 223 4.84 22.92 -30.13
CA LYS A 223 5.83 23.59 -31.00
C LYS A 223 6.84 22.58 -31.53
N THR A 224 6.40 21.58 -32.28
CA THR A 224 7.25 20.82 -33.22
C THR A 224 6.40 19.86 -34.04
N THR A 225 6.92 19.48 -35.18
CA THR A 225 6.25 18.94 -36.37
C THR A 225 5.84 17.45 -36.30
N ASP A 226 6.03 16.77 -35.16
CA ASP A 226 5.65 15.35 -34.95
C ASP A 226 4.31 15.17 -34.18
N LYS A 227 3.28 15.88 -34.66
CA LYS A 227 1.97 16.08 -33.99
C LYS A 227 1.04 14.85 -33.92
N LYS A 228 1.50 13.67 -33.49
CA LYS A 228 0.58 12.52 -33.28
C LYS A 228 0.71 11.76 -31.96
N LYS A 229 1.83 11.83 -31.23
CA LYS A 229 2.05 11.08 -29.99
C LYS A 229 2.43 12.01 -28.84
N ILE A 230 1.89 11.74 -27.66
CA ILE A 230 2.23 12.40 -26.39
C ILE A 230 3.12 11.45 -25.61
N SER A 231 4.32 11.88 -25.21
CA SER A 231 5.18 11.08 -24.34
C SER A 231 4.81 11.34 -22.89
N LEU A 232 4.44 10.28 -22.17
CA LEU A 232 4.18 10.28 -20.73
C LEU A 232 5.30 9.50 -20.07
N ASN A 233 6.04 10.15 -19.19
CA ASN A 233 7.06 9.54 -18.36
C ASN A 233 6.56 9.60 -16.92
N ILE A 234 6.25 8.43 -16.37
CA ILE A 234 5.59 8.28 -15.07
C ILE A 234 6.59 7.65 -14.10
N PRO A 235 7.07 8.40 -13.09
CA PRO A 235 8.01 7.88 -12.11
C PRO A 235 7.40 6.77 -11.26
N TYR A 236 8.16 5.69 -11.09
CA TYR A 236 7.81 4.54 -10.25
C TYR A 236 7.83 4.89 -8.75
N SER A 237 8.59 5.92 -8.37
CA SER A 237 8.89 6.28 -6.98
C SER A 237 8.16 7.52 -6.46
N GLU A 238 7.51 8.30 -7.33
CA GLU A 238 6.87 9.57 -6.94
C GLU A 238 5.47 9.35 -6.34
N SER A 239 5.07 10.27 -5.46
CA SER A 239 3.82 10.20 -4.70
C SER A 239 2.58 10.45 -5.56
N ASP A 240 2.74 10.97 -6.75
CA ASP A 240 1.64 11.44 -7.59
C ASP A 240 2.02 11.21 -9.05
N PHE A 241 1.07 10.71 -9.84
CA PHE A 241 1.28 10.42 -11.25
C PHE A 241 1.20 11.72 -12.05
N PHE A 242 2.28 12.48 -12.03
CA PHE A 242 2.41 13.74 -12.75
C PHE A 242 3.07 13.53 -14.10
N GLU A 243 2.46 14.05 -15.16
CA GLU A 243 3.15 14.26 -16.42
C GLU A 243 3.88 15.62 -16.34
N LYS A 244 5.22 15.57 -16.30
CA LYS A 244 6.10 16.72 -16.04
C LYS A 244 5.94 17.90 -17.02
N LYS A 245 5.22 17.75 -18.15
CA LYS A 245 5.05 18.81 -19.16
C LYS A 245 3.64 19.43 -19.19
N THR A 246 2.67 18.84 -18.49
CA THR A 246 1.24 19.24 -18.55
C THR A 246 0.65 19.56 -17.18
N ASP A 247 1.38 19.33 -16.09
CA ASP A 247 0.97 19.58 -14.69
C ASP A 247 -0.37 18.91 -14.32
N LYS A 248 -0.75 17.83 -15.04
CA LYS A 248 -1.99 17.09 -14.77
C LYS A 248 -1.72 15.81 -14.00
N ASN A 249 -2.51 15.64 -12.94
CA ASN A 249 -2.62 14.39 -12.20
C ASN A 249 -3.38 13.35 -13.03
N LEU A 250 -2.81 12.16 -13.15
CA LEU A 250 -3.53 10.99 -13.65
C LEU A 250 -4.37 10.37 -12.53
N GLU A 251 -5.61 9.99 -12.86
CA GLU A 251 -6.50 9.35 -11.91
C GLU A 251 -6.04 7.90 -11.66
N PHE A 252 -5.68 7.57 -10.43
CA PHE A 252 -5.38 6.19 -10.04
C PHE A 252 -6.70 5.44 -9.80
N LEU A 253 -6.92 4.35 -10.52
CA LEU A 253 -8.15 3.55 -10.36
C LEU A 253 -7.93 2.37 -9.42
N GLU A 254 -7.00 1.49 -9.77
CA GLU A 254 -6.81 0.24 -9.05
C GLU A 254 -5.44 -0.38 -9.31
N SER A 255 -5.20 -1.49 -8.62
CA SER A 255 -4.02 -2.31 -8.81
C SER A 255 -4.08 -3.65 -8.12
N PHE A 256 -3.30 -4.56 -8.67
CA PHE A 256 -3.29 -5.96 -8.27
C PHE A 256 -1.91 -6.58 -8.52
N GLU A 257 -1.71 -7.77 -7.97
CA GLU A 257 -0.55 -8.61 -8.23
C GLU A 257 -0.95 -9.76 -9.17
N LEU A 258 -0.07 -10.10 -10.11
CA LEU A 258 -0.16 -11.31 -10.91
C LEU A 258 0.61 -12.42 -10.20
N LYS A 259 -0.10 -13.43 -9.71
CA LYS A 259 0.53 -14.58 -9.05
C LYS A 259 0.58 -15.74 -10.01
N SER A 260 1.77 -16.31 -10.21
CA SER A 260 1.91 -17.64 -10.81
C SER A 260 1.29 -18.71 -9.91
#